data_AF-A0A535HH83-F1
#
_entry.id   AF-A0A535HH83-F1
#
_cell.length_a   1.000
_cell.length_b   1.000
_cell.length_c   1.000
_cell.angle_alpha   90.00
_cell.angle_beta   90.00
_cell.angle_gamma   90.00
#
_symmetry.space_group_name_H-M   'P 1'
#
loop_
_entity.id
_entity.type
_entity.pdbx_description
1 polymer ?
#
loop_
_entity_poly.entity_id
_entity_poly.type
_entity_poly.pdbx_seq_one_letter_code
_entity_poly.pdbx_strand_id
1 'polypeptide(L)' 'MAAARRTQIYLTAEQRKRLDERRHRDRRSLAQLIREALDAYLADSPVDPASALNSTFGALPKLEVPSRDEWDRA' A
#
# COMPACT_ATOMS: atom_id res chain seq x y z
N MET A 1 3.24 10.28 23.13
CA MET A 1 3.70 9.24 22.20
C MET A 1 3.45 7.89 22.85
N ALA A 2 2.82 6.94 22.15
CA ALA A 2 2.68 5.58 22.69
C ALA A 2 4.05 4.90 22.76
N ALA A 3 4.35 4.25 23.88
CA ALA A 3 5.58 3.47 24.03
C ALA A 3 5.55 2.24 23.10
N ALA A 4 6.73 1.85 22.57
CA ALA A 4 6.85 0.66 21.74
C ALA A 4 6.42 -0.59 22.54
N ARG A 5 5.53 -1.40 21.95
CA ARG A 5 5.09 -2.68 22.53
C ARG A 5 5.92 -3.82 21.95
N ARG A 6 6.32 -4.77 22.80
CA ARG A 6 7.04 -5.97 22.35
C ARG A 6 6.06 -6.89 21.62
N THR A 7 6.37 -7.23 20.38
CA THR A 7 5.60 -8.18 19.56
C THR A 7 6.54 -9.26 19.04
N GLN A 8 6.16 -10.53 19.22
CA GLN A 8 6.87 -11.67 18.66
C GLN A 8 6.15 -12.11 17.38
N ILE A 9 6.93 -12.35 16.32
CA ILE A 9 6.43 -12.86 15.04
C ILE A 9 7.19 -14.12 14.65
N TYR A 10 6.50 -15.04 14.01
CA TYR A 10 7.12 -16.23 13.43
C TYR A 10 7.42 -15.97 11.97
N LEU A 11 8.61 -16.35 11.53
CA LEU A 11 9.08 -16.22 10.16
C LEU A 11 9.56 -17.59 9.68
N THR A 12 9.38 -17.87 8.40
CA THR A 12 10.04 -19.00 7.78
C THR A 12 11.56 -18.74 7.72
N ALA A 13 12.35 -19.81 7.63
CA ALA A 13 13.81 -19.70 7.48
C ALA A 13 14.18 -18.84 6.25
N GLU A 14 13.44 -18.99 5.15
CA GLU A 14 13.64 -18.22 3.93
C GLU A 14 13.30 -16.73 4.11
N GLN A 15 12.20 -16.40 4.79
CA GLN A 15 11.87 -15.00 5.11
C GLN A 15 12.96 -14.36 5.96
N ARG A 16 13.47 -15.09 6.96
CA ARG A 16 14.55 -14.60 7.82
C ARG A 16 15.83 -14.37 7.02
N LYS A 17 16.21 -15.30 6.15
CA LYS A 17 17.38 -15.17 5.28
C LYS A 17 17.30 -13.91 4.41
N ARG A 18 16.17 -13.68 3.75
CA ARG A 18 15.95 -12.49 2.91
C ARG A 18 16.03 -11.18 3.70
N LEU A 19 15.53 -11.17 4.94
CA LEU A 19 15.62 -10.01 5.82
C LEU A 19 17.07 -9.71 6.21
N ASP A 20 17.85 -10.74 6.53
CA ASP A 20 19.26 -10.59 6.90
C ASP A 20 20.10 -10.12 5.70
N GLU A 21 19.87 -10.67 4.50
CA GLU A 21 20.51 -10.19 3.26
C GLU A 21 20.22 -8.71 2.98
N ARG A 22 18.95 -8.30 3.13
CA ARG A 22 18.54 -6.91 2.93
C ARG A 22 19.13 -5.98 3.99
N ARG A 23 19.17 -6.44 5.25
CA ARG A 23 19.82 -5.73 6.37
C ARG A 23 21.29 -5.42 6.06
N HIS A 24 22.03 -6.41 5.53
CA HIS A 24 23.43 -6.25 5.17
C HIS A 24 23.62 -5.28 4.02
N ARG A 25 22.77 -5.36 2.99
CA ARG A 25 22.81 -4.45 1.83
C ARG A 25 22.55 -3.00 2.25
N ASP A 26 21.54 -2.77 3.08
CA ASP A 26 21.06 -1.42 3.39
C ASP A 26 21.78 -0.81 4.61
N ARG A 27 22.64 -1.57 5.31
CA ARG A 27 23.34 -1.17 6.55
C ARG A 27 22.40 -0.68 7.67
N ARG A 28 21.21 -1.28 7.74
CA ARG A 28 20.15 -0.88 8.69
C ARG A 28 19.92 -1.94 9.76
N SER A 29 19.19 -1.59 10.83
CA SER A 29 18.81 -2.58 11.83
C SER A 29 17.58 -3.39 11.36
N LEU A 30 17.47 -4.64 11.79
CA LEU A 30 16.29 -5.47 11.51
C LEU A 30 15.00 -4.78 12.03
N ALA A 31 15.08 -4.18 13.22
CA ALA A 31 13.94 -3.47 13.81
C ALA A 31 13.49 -2.26 12.96
N GLN A 32 14.42 -1.50 12.40
CA GLN A 32 14.08 -0.39 11.51
C GLN A 32 13.44 -0.87 10.21
N LEU A 33 13.98 -1.95 9.63
CA LEU A 33 13.47 -2.52 8.39
C LEU A 33 12.04 -3.08 8.55
N ILE A 34 11.78 -3.77 9.67
CA ILE A 34 10.42 -4.27 9.98
C ILE A 34 9.46 -3.12 10.24
N ARG A 35 9.87 -2.07 10.98
CA ARG A 35 9.01 -0.90 11.20
C ARG A 35 8.63 -0.23 9.90
N GLU A 36 9.59 0.08 9.03
CA GLU A 36 9.27 0.73 7.75
C GLU A 36 8.43 -0.16 6.82
N ALA A 37 8.64 -1.47 6.84
CA ALA A 37 7.79 -2.39 6.08
C ALA A 37 6.34 -2.37 6.59
N LEU A 38 6.15 -2.35 7.91
CA LEU A 38 4.83 -2.23 8.52
C LEU A 38 4.22 -0.86 8.28
N ASP A 39 4.99 0.21 8.43
CA ASP A 39 4.55 1.58 8.15
C ASP A 39 4.11 1.70 6.70
N ALA A 40 4.86 1.14 5.74
CA ALA A 40 4.46 1.12 4.33
C ALA A 40 3.20 0.28 4.06
N TYR A 41 3.08 -0.88 4.72
CA TYR A 41 1.90 -1.75 4.60
C TYR A 41 0.63 -1.11 5.20
N LEU A 42 0.79 -0.36 6.30
CA LEU A 42 -0.29 0.35 6.98
C LEU A 42 -0.53 1.75 6.43
N ALA A 43 0.44 2.32 5.69
CA ALA A 43 0.33 3.59 4.99
C ALA A 43 -0.60 3.52 3.78
N ASP A 44 -1.17 2.35 3.48
CA ASP A 44 -2.48 2.23 2.85
C ASP A 44 -3.52 2.90 3.76
N SER A 45 -3.46 4.24 3.82
CA SER A 45 -4.68 5.01 4.00
C SER A 45 -5.64 4.47 2.96
N PRO A 46 -6.87 4.08 3.33
CA PRO A 46 -7.88 3.89 2.31
C PRO A 46 -7.83 5.18 1.50
N VAL A 47 -7.44 5.06 0.23
CA VAL A 47 -7.58 6.15 -0.72
C VAL A 47 -9.02 6.58 -0.54
N ASP A 48 -9.26 7.75 0.07
CA ASP A 48 -10.61 8.20 0.31
C ASP A 48 -11.29 8.16 -1.06
N PRO A 49 -12.24 7.24 -1.28
CA PRO A 49 -12.74 7.01 -2.63
C PRO A 49 -13.32 8.30 -3.20
N ALA A 50 -13.87 9.15 -2.33
CA ALA A 50 -14.33 10.47 -2.70
C ALA A 50 -13.17 11.37 -3.17
N SER A 51 -12.07 11.46 -2.42
CA SER A 51 -10.87 12.22 -2.84
C SER A 51 -10.26 11.74 -4.16
N ALA A 52 -10.22 10.43 -4.43
CA ALA A 52 -9.67 9.91 -5.70
C ALA A 52 -10.61 10.11 -6.88
N LEU A 53 -11.92 9.99 -6.69
CA LEU A 53 -12.90 10.33 -7.72
C LEU A 53 -12.91 11.83 -8.00
N ASN A 54 -12.79 12.66 -6.97
CA ASN A 54 -12.77 14.11 -7.12
C ASN A 54 -11.50 14.60 -7.84
N SER A 55 -10.33 13.99 -7.61
CA SER A 55 -9.10 14.36 -8.30
C SER A 55 -9.09 13.98 -9.79
N THR A 56 -9.91 13.02 -10.18
CA THR A 56 -10.04 12.58 -11.58
C THR A 56 -11.22 13.23 -12.31
N PHE A 57 -12.11 13.91 -11.59
CA PHE A 57 -13.26 14.60 -12.17
C PHE A 57 -12.80 15.68 -13.16
N GLY A 58 -13.24 15.56 -14.42
CA GLY A 58 -12.87 16.51 -15.47
C GLY A 58 -11.44 16.37 -16.02
N ALA A 59 -10.68 15.34 -15.63
CA ALA A 59 -9.34 15.09 -16.18
C ALA A 59 -9.35 14.79 -17.69
N LEU A 60 -10.49 14.34 -18.22
CA LEU A 60 -10.71 14.08 -19.65
C LEU A 60 -11.97 14.82 -20.13
N PRO A 61 -11.89 16.14 -20.36
CA PRO A 61 -13.06 16.96 -20.69
C PRO A 61 -13.62 16.67 -22.10
N LYS A 62 -12.85 15.99 -22.95
CA LYS A 62 -13.24 15.59 -24.31
C LYS A 62 -13.56 14.09 -24.41
N LEU A 63 -13.74 13.41 -23.29
CA LEU A 63 -14.11 12.00 -23.31
C LEU A 63 -15.51 11.88 -23.90
N GLU A 64 -15.61 11.28 -25.09
CA GLU A 64 -16.89 10.89 -25.66
C GLU A 64 -17.43 9.72 -24.84
N VAL A 65 -18.49 9.96 -24.08
CA VAL A 65 -19.16 8.94 -23.27
C VAL A 65 -20.19 8.23 -24.16
N PRO A 66 -20.06 6.90 -24.36
CA PRO A 66 -21.03 6.14 -25.15
C PRO A 66 -22.43 6.20 -24.53
N SER A 67 -23.45 6.10 -25.38
CA SER A 67 -24.85 6.13 -24.90
C SER A 67 -25.15 4.90 -24.03
N ARG A 68 -25.91 5.12 -22.96
CA ARG A 68 -26.39 4.04 -22.07
C ARG A 68 -27.50 3.20 -22.68
N ASP A 69 -28.03 3.60 -23.85
CA ASP A 69 -29.03 2.82 -24.60
C ASP A 69 -28.54 1.39 -24.94
N GLU A 70 -27.22 1.17 -24.89
CA GLU A 70 -26.63 -0.16 -25.08
C GLU A 70 -26.92 -1.13 -23.90
N TRP A 71 -27.29 -0.63 -22.72
CA TRP A 71 -27.57 -1.44 -21.51
C TRP A 71 -29.00 -1.95 -21.45
N ASP A 72 -29.92 -1.28 -22.14
CA ASP A 72 -31.33 -1.66 -22.23
C ASP A 72 -31.57 -2.80 -23.24
N ARG A 73 -30.53 -3.24 -23.96
CA ARG A 73 -30.55 -4.43 -24.81
C ARG A 73 -30.18 -5.68 -24.00
N ALA A 74 -31.01 -6.02 -23.03
CA ALA A 74 -31.01 -7.31 -22.32
C ALA A 74 -32.11 -8.23 -22.88
#